data_AF-A0A1B6GFL0-F1
#
_entry.id   AF-A0A1B6GFL0-F1
#
_cell.length_a   1.000
_cell.length_b   1.000
_cell.length_c   1.000
_cell.angle_alpha   90.00
_cell.angle_beta   90.00
_cell.angle_gamma   90.00
#
_symmetry.space_group_name_H-M   'P 1'
#
loop_
_entity.id
_entity.type
_entity.pdbx_description
1 polymer ?
#
loop_
_entity_poly.entity_id
_entity_poly.type
_entity_poly.pdbx_seq_one_letter_code
_entity_poly.pdbx_strand_id
1 'polypeptide(L)'
;MIGKWRNKQMVTYISTQYDNEMVQTTNRRNQKRTLPKPIMYYNSHMKGTDRLDQMVSYYPCERKTLRWQKNIFVHFLQVVLVNSFYLYNMYNSDRLSLYDFRVGVLEDLLPPKEAPLLITLMRNSMHRLSKLTKRKGNGKSVTRRC
;
A
#
# COMPACT_ATOMS: atom_id res chain seq x y z
N MET A 1 -18.83 -7.92 -25.59
CA MET A 1 -18.72 -6.79 -26.53
C MET A 1 -17.30 -6.24 -26.57
N ILE A 2 -16.79 -5.94 -27.75
CA ILE A 2 -15.51 -5.25 -27.96
C ILE A 2 -15.82 -3.89 -28.56
N GLY A 3 -15.28 -2.82 -28.00
CA GLY A 3 -15.55 -1.45 -28.42
C GLY A 3 -14.27 -0.65 -28.63
N LYS A 4 -14.37 0.37 -29.50
CA LYS A 4 -13.31 1.34 -29.76
C LYS A 4 -13.90 2.74 -29.66
N TRP A 5 -13.32 3.58 -28.81
CA TRP A 5 -13.76 4.95 -28.58
C TRP A 5 -12.60 5.92 -28.79
N ARG A 6 -12.88 7.05 -29.46
CA ARG A 6 -11.91 8.11 -29.69
C ARG A 6 -12.22 9.29 -28.80
N ASN A 7 -11.27 9.64 -27.92
CA ASN A 7 -11.26 10.92 -27.23
C ASN A 7 -10.10 11.75 -27.81
N LYS A 8 -9.12 12.15 -26.99
CA LYS A 8 -7.82 12.65 -27.48
C LYS A 8 -7.01 11.57 -28.21
N GLN A 9 -7.13 10.33 -27.74
CA GLN A 9 -6.47 9.14 -28.29
C GLN A 9 -7.51 8.03 -28.44
N MET A 10 -7.16 7.01 -29.23
CA MET A 10 -8.00 5.81 -29.39
C MET A 10 -7.90 4.94 -28.14
N VAL A 11 -9.05 4.55 -27.59
CA VAL A 11 -9.17 3.63 -26.45
C VAL A 11 -9.99 2.43 -26.91
N THR A 12 -9.41 1.24 -26.83
CA THR A 12 -10.11 -0.03 -27.03
C THR A 12 -10.48 -0.63 -25.68
N TYR A 13 -11.67 -1.20 -25.57
CA TYR A 13 -12.17 -1.79 -24.34
C TYR A 13 -13.02 -3.03 -24.64
N ILE A 14 -13.15 -3.89 -23.63
CA ILE A 14 -13.93 -5.12 -23.70
C ILE A 14 -14.88 -5.10 -22.50
N SER A 15 -16.15 -5.45 -22.73
CA SER A 15 -17.13 -5.57 -21.67
C SER A 15 -18.05 -6.76 -21.91
N THR A 16 -18.37 -7.48 -20.83
CA THR A 16 -19.34 -8.58 -20.83
C THR A 16 -20.71 -8.13 -20.31
N GLN A 17 -20.76 -7.11 -19.46
CA GLN A 17 -21.96 -6.67 -18.76
C GLN A 17 -22.67 -5.47 -19.40
N TYR A 18 -21.93 -4.59 -20.08
CA TYR A 18 -22.44 -3.30 -20.52
C TYR A 18 -22.44 -3.18 -22.05
N ASP A 19 -23.54 -2.67 -22.60
CA ASP A 19 -23.70 -2.34 -24.01
C ASP A 19 -22.94 -1.05 -24.40
N ASN A 20 -22.78 -0.83 -25.72
CA ASN A 20 -22.08 0.32 -26.28
C ASN A 20 -22.96 1.58 -26.33
N GLU A 21 -23.59 1.92 -25.22
CA GLU A 21 -24.40 3.13 -25.11
C GLU A 21 -23.51 4.33 -24.79
N MET A 22 -23.77 5.47 -25.43
CA MET A 22 -23.10 6.72 -25.13
C MET A 22 -23.83 7.44 -24.00
N VAL A 23 -23.16 7.62 -22.86
CA VAL A 23 -23.75 8.21 -21.65
C VAL A 23 -23.12 9.57 -21.37
N GLN A 24 -23.95 10.54 -20.98
CA GLN A 24 -23.48 11.82 -20.48
C GLN A 24 -23.05 11.68 -19.02
N THR A 25 -21.80 12.02 -18.74
CA THR A 25 -21.28 12.06 -17.37
C THR A 25 -20.66 13.41 -17.07
N THR A 26 -20.60 13.77 -15.80
CA THR A 26 -20.02 15.02 -15.34
C THR A 26 -18.69 14.71 -14.67
N ASN A 27 -17.62 15.35 -15.15
CA ASN A 27 -16.30 15.21 -14.53
C ASN A 27 -16.24 15.99 -13.20
N ARG A 28 -15.23 15.71 -12.36
CA ARG A 28 -14.94 16.42 -11.10
C ARG A 28 -14.84 17.95 -11.23
N ARG A 29 -14.60 18.47 -12.45
CA ARG A 29 -14.58 19.90 -12.78
C ARG A 29 -15.93 20.44 -13.28
N ASN A 30 -17.04 19.74 -13.04
CA ASN A 30 -18.39 20.06 -13.52
C ASN A 30 -18.51 20.18 -15.05
N GLN A 31 -17.60 19.54 -15.80
CA GLN A 31 -17.65 19.49 -17.26
C GLN A 31 -18.44 18.27 -17.72
N LYS A 32 -19.48 18.49 -18.53
CA LYS A 32 -20.23 17.41 -19.19
C LYS A 32 -19.37 16.75 -20.25
N ARG A 33 -19.36 15.42 -20.28
CA ARG A 33 -18.64 14.61 -21.27
C ARG A 33 -19.48 13.41 -21.66
N THR A 34 -19.56 13.15 -22.96
CA THR A 34 -20.14 11.91 -23.48
C THR A 34 -19.06 10.84 -23.56
N LEU A 35 -19.28 9.71 -22.90
CA LEU A 35 -18.40 8.54 -23.03
C LEU A 35 -19.19 7.23 -22.99
N PRO A 36 -18.65 6.15 -23.59
CA PRO A 36 -19.28 4.85 -23.56
C PRO A 36 -19.55 4.39 -22.12
N LYS A 37 -20.73 3.82 -21.90
CA LYS A 37 -21.17 3.24 -20.63
C LYS A 37 -20.13 2.31 -19.99
N PRO A 38 -19.46 1.40 -20.73
CA PRO A 38 -18.44 0.53 -20.15
C PRO A 38 -17.23 1.32 -19.61
N ILE A 39 -16.80 2.36 -20.31
CA ILE A 39 -15.68 3.22 -19.89
C ILE A 39 -16.05 4.04 -18.65
N MET A 40 -17.30 4.50 -18.56
CA MET A 40 -17.80 5.23 -17.39
C MET A 40 -17.69 4.36 -16.13
N TYR A 41 -18.25 3.14 -16.19
CA TYR A 41 -18.24 2.22 -15.06
C TYR A 41 -16.82 1.79 -14.70
N TYR A 42 -15.97 1.51 -15.70
CA TYR A 42 -14.56 1.23 -15.47
C TYR A 42 -13.87 2.35 -14.68
N ASN A 43 -13.99 3.60 -15.13
CA ASN A 43 -13.35 4.74 -14.46
C ASN A 43 -13.89 5.00 -13.04
N SER A 44 -15.15 4.64 -12.77
CA SER A 44 -15.73 4.77 -11.43
C SER A 44 -15.19 3.75 -10.43
N HIS A 45 -14.87 2.52 -10.88
CA HIS A 45 -14.44 1.41 -10.01
C HIS A 45 -12.93 1.19 -10.00
N MET A 46 -12.18 1.63 -11.04
CA MET A 46 -10.73 1.40 -11.15
C MET A 46 -9.93 2.04 -10.00
N LYS A 47 -10.46 3.07 -9.34
CA LYS A 47 -9.77 3.86 -8.32
C LYS A 47 -9.58 3.13 -6.98
N GLY A 48 -10.11 1.92 -6.81
CA GLY A 48 -10.02 1.17 -5.55
C GLY A 48 -8.58 0.90 -5.13
N THR A 49 -7.80 0.30 -6.02
CA THR A 49 -6.39 -0.04 -5.77
C THR A 49 -5.53 1.20 -5.55
N ASP A 50 -5.69 2.22 -6.39
CA ASP A 50 -4.93 3.48 -6.27
C ASP A 50 -5.18 4.18 -4.93
N ARG A 51 -6.42 4.09 -4.41
CA ARG A 51 -6.75 4.66 -3.09
C ARG A 51 -6.07 3.90 -1.96
N LEU A 52 -6.05 2.56 -2.02
CA LEU A 52 -5.35 1.76 -1.03
C LEU A 52 -3.85 2.09 -1.03
N ASP A 53 -3.23 2.12 -2.19
CA ASP A 53 -1.81 2.47 -2.36
C ASP A 53 -1.51 3.88 -1.82
N GLN A 54 -2.36 4.86 -2.16
CA GLN A 54 -2.28 6.21 -1.63
C GLN A 54 -2.39 6.22 -0.09
N MET A 55 -3.32 5.49 0.50
CA MET A 55 -3.49 5.42 1.96
C MET A 55 -2.29 4.79 2.68
N VAL A 56 -1.71 3.74 2.09
CA VAL A 56 -0.49 3.11 2.61
C VAL A 56 0.69 4.07 2.51
N SER A 57 0.78 4.84 1.42
CA SER A 57 1.87 5.81 1.19
C SER A 57 1.92 6.97 2.19
N TYR A 58 0.80 7.35 2.82
CA TYR A 58 0.76 8.47 3.76
C TYR A 58 1.59 8.23 5.03
N TYR A 59 1.68 6.98 5.47
CA TYR A 59 2.44 6.60 6.67
C TYR A 59 3.30 5.36 6.36
N PRO A 60 4.44 5.56 5.67
CA PRO A 60 5.32 4.47 5.29
C PRO A 60 5.99 3.87 6.53
N CYS A 61 5.87 2.55 6.70
CA CYS A 61 6.50 1.78 7.77
C CYS A 61 7.68 0.94 7.25
N GLU A 62 7.88 0.90 5.94
CA GLU A 62 8.95 0.14 5.29
C GLU A 62 10.33 0.71 5.66
N ARG A 63 11.21 -0.15 6.15
CA ARG A 63 12.60 0.21 6.49
C ARG A 63 13.55 -0.51 5.54
N LYS A 64 14.64 0.17 5.13
CA LYS A 64 15.69 -0.45 4.30
C LYS A 64 16.22 -1.71 4.98
N THR A 65 16.02 -2.86 4.35
CA THR A 65 16.47 -4.15 4.86
C THR A 65 16.99 -5.02 3.71
N LEU A 66 17.96 -5.88 4.01
CA LEU A 66 18.53 -6.82 3.04
C LEU A 66 17.62 -8.04 2.78
N ARG A 67 16.62 -8.28 3.63
CA ARG A 67 15.74 -9.45 3.57
C ARG A 67 14.35 -9.05 3.02
N TRP A 68 14.09 -9.33 1.75
CA TRP A 68 12.85 -8.94 1.06
C TRP A 68 11.56 -9.40 1.75
N GLN A 69 11.59 -10.54 2.45
CA GLN A 69 10.43 -11.09 3.16
C GLN A 69 9.91 -10.12 4.24
N LYS A 70 10.82 -9.37 4.89
CA LYS A 70 10.45 -8.39 5.90
C LYS A 70 9.67 -7.22 5.31
N ASN A 71 9.99 -6.81 4.08
CA ASN A 71 9.27 -5.73 3.39
C ASN A 71 7.85 -6.16 3.07
N ILE A 72 7.66 -7.38 2.56
CA ILE A 72 6.32 -7.92 2.29
C ILE A 72 5.50 -8.03 3.56
N PHE A 73 6.08 -8.52 4.65
CA PHE A 73 5.37 -8.62 5.93
C PHE A 73 4.93 -7.25 6.45
N VAL A 74 5.80 -6.25 6.41
CA VAL A 74 5.46 -4.88 6.84
C VAL A 74 4.38 -4.28 5.94
N HIS A 75 4.49 -4.46 4.62
CA HIS A 75 3.47 -4.00 3.67
C HIS A 75 2.11 -4.67 3.93
N PHE A 76 2.10 -5.98 4.16
CA PHE A 76 0.89 -6.72 4.51
C PHE A 76 0.23 -6.17 5.78
N LEU A 77 1.00 -5.90 6.84
CA LEU A 77 0.48 -5.28 8.06
C LEU A 77 -0.13 -3.89 7.80
N GLN A 78 0.50 -3.07 6.94
CA GLN A 78 -0.06 -1.76 6.57
C GLN A 78 -1.40 -1.91 5.84
N VAL A 79 -1.52 -2.88 4.92
CA VAL A 79 -2.77 -3.15 4.20
C VAL A 79 -3.86 -3.64 5.15
N VAL A 80 -3.54 -4.56 6.08
CA VAL A 80 -4.48 -5.03 7.11
C VAL A 80 -4.99 -3.87 7.96
N LEU A 81 -4.11 -2.94 8.35
CA LEU A 81 -4.47 -1.79 9.16
C LEU A 81 -5.36 -0.78 8.40
N VAL A 82 -5.14 -0.57 7.10
CA VAL A 82 -6.03 0.26 6.28
C VAL A 82 -7.39 -0.41 6.09
N ASN A 83 -7.43 -1.73 5.93
CA ASN A 83 -8.67 -2.48 5.83
C ASN A 83 -9.48 -2.46 7.14
N SER A 84 -8.82 -2.62 8.29
CA SER A 84 -9.50 -2.53 9.59
C SER A 84 -10.03 -1.12 9.85
N PHE A 85 -9.30 -0.07 9.46
CA PHE A 85 -9.78 1.31 9.47
C PHE A 85 -11.06 1.49 8.63
N TYR A 86 -11.10 0.91 7.44
CA TYR A 86 -12.28 1.00 6.57
C TYR A 86 -13.49 0.29 7.20
N LEU A 87 -13.29 -0.91 7.77
CA LEU A 87 -14.33 -1.63 8.50
C LEU A 87 -14.80 -0.83 9.72
N TYR A 88 -13.90 -0.25 10.50
CA TYR A 88 -14.25 0.58 11.65
C TYR A 88 -15.17 1.74 11.22
N ASN A 89 -14.79 2.49 10.19
CA ASN A 89 -15.58 3.61 9.68
C ASN A 89 -16.88 3.20 8.95
N MET A 90 -17.01 1.92 8.58
CA MET A 90 -18.22 1.38 7.97
C MET A 90 -19.29 1.04 9.02
N TYR A 91 -18.88 0.53 10.18
CA TYR A 91 -19.80 0.06 11.23
C TYR A 91 -19.98 1.05 12.39
N ASN A 92 -19.07 2.00 12.57
CA ASN A 92 -19.18 3.01 13.63
C ASN A 92 -19.76 4.33 13.07
N SER A 93 -20.62 4.98 13.86
CA SER A 93 -21.15 6.31 13.55
C SER A 93 -20.08 7.40 13.67
N ASP A 94 -19.16 7.23 14.63
CA ASP A 94 -18.05 8.14 14.85
C ASP A 94 -16.88 7.78 13.93
N ARG A 95 -16.80 8.50 12.81
CA ARG A 95 -15.72 8.31 11.85
C ARG A 95 -14.43 8.90 12.38
N LEU A 96 -13.41 8.07 12.47
CA LEU A 96 -12.06 8.50 12.83
C LEU A 96 -11.26 8.87 11.57
N SER A 97 -10.30 9.77 11.74
CA SER A 97 -9.26 9.97 10.75
C SER A 97 -8.30 8.77 10.77
N LEU A 98 -7.59 8.52 9.67
CA LEU A 98 -6.60 7.44 9.61
C LEU A 98 -5.49 7.61 10.65
N TYR A 99 -5.19 8.85 11.02
CA TYR A 99 -4.21 9.17 12.06
C TYR A 99 -4.71 8.73 13.44
N ASP A 100 -5.90 9.20 13.83
CA ASP A 100 -6.45 8.92 15.17
C ASP A 100 -6.69 7.42 15.37
N PHE A 101 -7.18 6.74 14.32
CA PHE A 101 -7.33 5.29 14.33
C PHE A 101 -6.00 4.57 14.57
N ARG A 102 -4.92 5.03 13.93
CA ARG A 102 -3.59 4.46 14.14
C ARG A 102 -3.07 4.71 15.55
N VAL A 103 -3.29 5.91 16.08
CA VAL A 103 -2.89 6.25 17.46
C VAL A 103 -3.63 5.35 18.45
N GLY A 104 -4.95 5.17 18.30
CA GLY A 104 -5.72 4.26 19.15
C GLY A 104 -5.20 2.81 19.09
N VAL A 105 -4.95 2.29 17.89
CA VAL A 105 -4.34 0.95 17.73
C VAL A 105 -2.95 0.87 18.38
N LEU A 106 -2.15 1.93 18.31
CA LEU A 106 -0.84 1.95 18.96
C LEU A 106 -0.95 1.98 20.48
N GLU A 107 -1.87 2.76 21.03
CA GLU A 107 -2.12 2.85 22.47
C GLU A 107 -2.61 1.50 23.03
N ASP A 108 -3.46 0.79 22.30
CA ASP A 108 -3.95 -0.54 22.70
C ASP A 108 -2.88 -1.64 22.62
N LEU A 109 -1.95 -1.54 21.66
CA LEU A 109 -0.90 -2.54 21.45
C LEU A 109 0.35 -2.32 22.30
N LEU A 110 0.62 -1.08 22.70
CA LEU A 110 1.78 -0.74 23.51
C LEU A 110 1.48 -0.94 25.00
N PRO A 111 2.48 -1.34 25.80
CA PRO A 111 2.30 -1.39 27.25
C PRO A 111 2.01 0.01 27.79
N PRO A 112 1.29 0.12 28.93
CA PRO A 112 1.03 1.40 29.55
C PRO A 112 2.34 2.16 29.76
N LYS A 113 2.31 3.47 29.53
CA LYS A 113 3.47 4.37 29.50
C LYS A 113 4.34 4.32 30.77
N GLU A 114 3.78 3.84 31.88
CA GLU A 114 4.42 3.68 33.19
C GLU A 114 5.01 2.29 33.44
N ALA A 115 5.00 1.40 32.45
CA ALA A 115 5.63 0.10 32.58
C ALA A 115 7.11 0.30 32.96
N PRO A 116 7.58 -0.27 34.09
CA PRO A 116 8.99 -0.17 34.46
C PRO A 116 9.80 -0.71 33.29
N LEU A 117 10.84 0.03 32.89
CA LEU A 117 11.78 -0.43 31.88
C LEU A 117 12.22 -1.82 32.29
N LEU A 118 11.70 -2.86 31.63
CA LEU A 118 12.26 -4.19 31.76
C LEU A 118 13.66 -4.06 31.20
N ILE A 119 14.64 -3.96 32.11
CA ILE A 119 16.06 -4.03 31.82
C ILE A 119 16.24 -5.40 31.19
N THR A 120 16.05 -5.46 29.87
CA THR A 120 16.43 -6.62 29.10
C THR A 120 17.93 -6.66 29.30
N LEU A 121 18.43 -7.64 30.07
CA LEU A 121 19.86 -7.82 30.28
C LEU A 121 20.53 -7.60 28.93
N MET A 122 21.33 -6.53 28.85
CA MET A 122 21.95 -6.12 27.60
C MET A 122 22.62 -7.38 27.05
N ARG A 123 22.06 -7.92 25.97
CA ARG A 123 22.72 -9.02 25.27
C ARG A 123 23.94 -8.38 24.65
N ASN A 124 25.02 -8.38 25.41
CA ASN A 124 26.38 -8.05 24.99
C ASN A 124 26.82 -9.12 23.99
N SER A 125 26.13 -9.24 22.87
CA SER A 125 26.74 -9.73 21.65
C SER A 125 27.13 -8.48 20.89
N MET A 126 28.27 -7.90 21.27
CA MET A 126 29.08 -7.09 20.37
C MET A 126 29.22 -7.87 19.07
N HIS A 127 28.32 -7.63 18.12
CA HIS A 127 28.35 -8.31 16.83
C HIS A 127 29.47 -7.66 16.03
N ARG A 128 30.70 -8.11 16.28
CA ARG A 128 31.87 -7.66 15.52
C ARG A 128 31.75 -8.27 14.13
N LEU A 129 31.44 -7.43 13.14
CA LEU A 129 31.54 -7.80 11.73
C LEU A 129 32.98 -8.22 11.44
N SER A 130 33.25 -9.52 11.43
CA SER A 130 34.51 -10.06 10.92
C SER A 130 34.49 -9.94 9.40
N LYS A 131 35.36 -9.11 8.83
CA LYS A 131 35.54 -9.05 7.37
C LYS A 131 35.88 -10.47 6.88
N LEU A 132 35.07 -11.02 5.99
CA LEU A 132 35.40 -12.28 5.30
C LEU A 132 36.63 -12.03 4.44
N THR A 133 37.80 -12.48 4.90
CA THR A 133 39.11 -12.25 4.27
C THR A 133 39.38 -13.11 3.04
N LYS A 134 38.44 -13.99 2.63
CA LYS A 134 38.62 -14.79 1.42
C LYS A 134 38.61 -13.89 0.18
N ARG A 135 39.80 -13.55 -0.29
CA ARG A 135 40.08 -12.95 -1.59
C ARG A 135 40.30 -14.06 -2.60
N LYS A 136 39.82 -13.88 -3.83
CA LYS A 136 40.21 -14.72 -4.97
C LYS A 136 41.71 -14.51 -5.25
N GLY A 137 42.37 -15.44 -5.94
CA GLY A 137 43.80 -15.34 -6.29
C GLY A 137 44.20 -14.07 -7.07
N ASN A 138 43.21 -13.33 -7.58
CA ASN A 138 43.33 -12.03 -8.24
C ASN A 138 43.00 -10.82 -7.33
N GLY A 139 43.07 -10.98 -5.99
CA GLY A 139 42.94 -9.91 -5.00
C GLY A 139 41.51 -9.39 -4.74
N LYS A 140 40.52 -9.81 -5.52
CA LYS A 140 39.12 -9.38 -5.38
C LYS A 140 38.40 -10.14 -4.25
N SER A 141 37.59 -9.45 -3.45
CA SER A 141 36.80 -10.05 -2.37
C SER A 141 35.80 -11.08 -2.90
N VAL A 142 35.71 -12.26 -2.28
CA VAL A 142 34.73 -13.28 -2.64
C VAL A 142 33.36 -12.85 -2.11
N THR A 143 32.48 -12.40 -3.00
CA THR A 143 31.06 -12.23 -2.69
C THR A 143 30.36 -13.58 -2.77
N ARG A 144 29.89 -14.11 -1.62
CA ARG A 144 28.89 -15.17 -1.63
C ARG A 144 27.55 -14.50 -1.88
N ARG A 145 26.95 -14.75 -3.05
CA ARG A 145 25.54 -14.41 -3.25
C ARG A 145 24.73 -15.35 -2.37
N CYS A 146 23.85 -14.77 -1.54
CA CYS A 146 22.83 -15.52 -0.82
C CYS A 146 21.76 -15.99 -1.79
#